data_AF-A0A7V2GG47-F1
#
_entry.id   AF-A0A7V2GG47-F1
#
_cell.length_a   1.000
_cell.length_b   1.000
_cell.length_c   1.000
_cell.angle_alpha   90.00
_cell.angle_beta   90.00
_cell.angle_gamma   90.00
#
_symmetry.space_group_name_H-M   'P 1'
#
loop_
_entity.id
_entity.type
_entity.pdbx_description
1 polymer ?
#
loop_
_entity_poly.entity_id
_entity_poly.type
_entity_poly.pdbx_seq_one_letter_code
_entity_poly.pdbx_strand_id
1 'polypeptide(L)'
;MDKLSILFSIKSKIRMIEQRLVGANPIDVEEAGRELKELAEQFHRGYEQFISSDQLGWASKDADYLSFLLEEAIVHYKQLIIQSKEF
;
A
#
# COMPACT_ATOMS: atom_id res chain seq x y z
N MET A 1 -10.84 -6.93 11.67
CA MET A 1 -9.82 -5.88 11.51
C MET A 1 -10.51 -4.65 10.98
N ASP A 2 -10.29 -3.49 11.60
CA ASP A 2 -10.74 -2.22 11.04
C ASP A 2 -9.90 -1.83 9.79
N LYS A 3 -10.43 -0.91 8.99
CA LYS A 3 -9.80 -0.49 7.72
C LYS A 3 -8.42 0.14 7.93
N LEU A 4 -8.16 0.81 9.05
CA LEU A 4 -6.84 1.40 9.33
C LEU A 4 -5.80 0.33 9.66
N SER A 5 -6.17 -0.70 10.41
CA SER A 5 -5.29 -1.83 10.73
C SER A 5 -4.74 -2.51 9.47
N ILE A 6 -5.60 -2.69 8.44
CA ILE A 6 -5.18 -3.26 7.16
C ILE A 6 -4.23 -2.30 6.43
N LEU A 7 -4.54 -1.00 6.38
CA LEU A 7 -3.68 0.00 5.73
C LEU A 7 -2.30 0.09 6.40
N PHE A 8 -2.23 0.08 7.74
CA PHE A 8 -0.96 0.05 8.45
C PHE A 8 -0.18 -1.25 8.22
N SER A 9 -0.87 -2.39 8.08
CA SER A 9 -0.24 -3.66 7.73
C SER A 9 0.40 -3.59 6.33
N ILE A 10 -0.31 -3.06 5.33
CA ILE A 10 0.23 -2.85 3.99
C ILE A 10 1.43 -1.90 4.04
N LYS A 11 1.32 -0.78 4.76
CA LYS A 11 2.40 0.21 4.91
C LYS A 11 3.67 -0.42 5.49
N SER A 12 3.50 -1.22 6.55
CA SER A 12 4.61 -1.90 7.20
C SER A 12 5.32 -2.87 6.24
N LYS A 13 4.56 -3.60 5.42
CA LYS A 13 5.12 -4.53 4.44
C LYS A 13 5.89 -3.81 3.33
N ILE A 14 5.38 -2.70 2.80
CA ILE A 14 6.11 -1.87 1.82
C ILE A 14 7.46 -1.45 2.40
N ARG A 15 7.47 -0.95 3.65
CA ARG A 15 8.72 -0.55 4.31
C ARG A 15 9.70 -1.72 4.51
N MET A 16 9.20 -2.92 4.78
CA MET A 16 10.05 -4.12 4.89
C MET A 16 10.66 -4.49 3.53
N ILE A 17 9.90 -4.36 2.45
CA ILE A 17 10.40 -4.58 1.07
C ILE A 17 11.54 -3.60 0.78
N GLU A 18 11.35 -2.30 1.03
CA GLU A 18 12.36 -1.27 0.82
C GLU A 18 13.64 -1.53 1.62
N GLN A 19 13.52 -1.96 2.88
CA GLN A 19 14.66 -2.31 3.72
C GLN A 19 15.43 -3.52 3.18
N ARG A 20 14.72 -4.54 2.68
CA ARG A 20 15.33 -5.75 2.10
C ARG A 20 16.11 -5.43 0.82
N LEU A 21 15.69 -4.42 0.07
CA LEU A 21 16.33 -4.02 -1.18
C LEU A 21 17.72 -3.36 -0.99
N VAL A 22 18.09 -2.95 0.22
CA VAL A 22 19.40 -2.36 0.51
C VAL A 22 20.50 -3.42 0.40
N GLY A 23 21.23 -3.41 -0.72
CA GLY A 23 22.29 -4.40 -0.99
C GLY A 23 21.76 -5.76 -1.45
N ALA A 24 20.51 -5.82 -1.89
CA ALA A 24 19.84 -7.01 -2.37
C ALA A 24 20.50 -7.63 -3.61
N ASN A 25 20.40 -8.96 -3.72
CA ASN A 25 20.75 -9.67 -4.95
C ASN A 25 19.59 -9.61 -5.96
N PRO A 26 19.79 -10.00 -7.23
CA PRO A 26 18.72 -9.94 -8.25
C PRO A 26 17.46 -10.77 -7.94
N ILE A 27 17.59 -11.89 -7.21
CA ILE A 27 16.46 -12.74 -6.83
C ILE A 27 15.60 -12.01 -5.80
N ASP A 28 16.23 -11.38 -4.81
CA ASP A 28 15.55 -10.58 -3.79
C ASP A 28 14.80 -9.39 -4.41
N VAL A 29 15.36 -8.78 -5.48
CA VAL A 29 14.72 -7.70 -6.24
C VAL A 29 13.48 -8.20 -6.97
N GLU A 30 13.54 -9.38 -7.61
CA GLU A 30 12.40 -9.96 -8.31
C GLU A 30 11.28 -10.38 -7.34
N GLU A 31 11.63 -10.96 -6.20
CA GLU A 31 10.68 -11.31 -5.15
C GLU A 31 10.03 -10.07 -4.54
N ALA A 32 10.82 -9.03 -4.24
CA ALA A 32 10.31 -7.73 -3.81
C ALA A 32 9.32 -7.10 -4.80
N GLY A 33 9.60 -7.19 -6.11
CA GLY A 33 8.68 -6.70 -7.14
C GLY A 33 7.35 -7.46 -7.17
N ARG A 34 7.38 -8.78 -6.95
CA ARG A 34 6.16 -9.60 -6.84
C ARG A 34 5.35 -9.25 -5.60
N GLU A 35 6.00 -9.14 -4.45
CA GLU A 35 5.35 -8.75 -3.20
C GLU A 35 4.73 -7.35 -3.30
N LEU A 36 5.43 -6.38 -3.90
CA LEU A 36 4.89 -5.03 -4.09
C LEU A 36 3.63 -5.04 -4.97
N LYS A 37 3.65 -5.80 -6.06
CA LYS A 37 2.49 -5.97 -6.93
C LYS A 37 1.30 -6.59 -6.17
N GLU A 38 1.52 -7.62 -5.38
CA GLU A 38 0.47 -8.24 -4.56
C GLU A 38 -0.14 -7.25 -3.55
N LEU A 39 0.69 -6.40 -2.94
CA LEU A 39 0.23 -5.34 -2.04
C LEU A 39 -0.59 -4.27 -2.76
N ALA A 40 -0.18 -3.87 -3.97
CA ALA A 40 -0.93 -2.92 -4.78
C ALA A 40 -2.30 -3.48 -5.20
N GLU A 41 -2.37 -4.75 -5.58
CA GLU A 41 -3.62 -5.44 -5.89
C GLU A 41 -4.52 -5.62 -4.65
N GLN A 42 -3.92 -5.95 -3.49
CA GLN A 42 -4.63 -6.02 -2.22
C GLN A 42 -5.23 -4.67 -1.87
N PHE A 43 -4.46 -3.59 -2.03
CA PHE A 43 -4.91 -2.23 -1.79
C PHE A 43 -6.06 -1.87 -2.73
N HIS A 44 -5.93 -2.12 -4.03
CA HIS A 44 -6.99 -1.83 -5.01
C HIS A 44 -8.31 -2.55 -4.69
N ARG A 45 -8.27 -3.86 -4.36
CA ARG A 45 -9.49 -4.61 -4.01
C ARG A 45 -10.19 -4.10 -2.75
N GLY A 46 -9.44 -3.58 -1.78
CA GLY A 46 -10.00 -3.10 -0.51
C GLY A 46 -10.36 -1.61 -0.49
N TYR A 47 -9.82 -0.84 -1.43
CA TYR A 47 -9.74 0.63 -1.36
C TYR A 47 -9.82 1.27 -2.75
N GLU A 48 -10.67 0.73 -3.63
CA GLU A 48 -10.81 1.17 -5.03
C GLU A 48 -11.07 2.68 -5.20
N GLN A 49 -11.68 3.34 -4.21
CA GLN A 49 -11.88 4.79 -4.25
C GLN A 49 -10.60 5.63 -4.15
N PHE A 50 -9.47 5.02 -3.76
CA PHE A 50 -8.16 5.68 -3.66
C PHE A 50 -7.19 5.29 -4.78
N ILE A 51 -7.53 4.30 -5.60
CA ILE A 51 -6.65 3.81 -6.66
C ILE A 51 -7.47 3.27 -7.82
N SER A 52 -7.39 3.95 -8.96
CA SER A 52 -7.98 3.49 -10.22
C SER A 52 -7.19 2.32 -10.83
N SER A 53 -7.81 1.60 -11.76
CA SER A 53 -7.15 0.50 -12.48
C SER A 53 -5.93 0.98 -13.29
N ASP A 54 -5.96 2.20 -13.82
CA ASP A 54 -4.81 2.79 -14.52
C ASP A 54 -3.65 3.03 -13.54
N GLN A 55 -3.94 3.54 -12.34
CA GLN A 55 -2.94 3.78 -11.29
C GLN A 55 -2.39 2.50 -10.68
N LEU A 56 -3.16 1.41 -10.65
CA LEU A 56 -2.69 0.10 -10.17
C LEU A 56 -1.44 -0.38 -10.93
N GLY A 57 -1.39 -0.15 -12.25
CA GLY A 57 -0.24 -0.51 -13.07
C GLY A 57 1.05 0.23 -12.69
N TRP A 58 0.92 1.48 -12.24
CA TRP A 58 2.04 2.29 -11.74
C TRP A 58 2.41 1.91 -10.30
N ALA A 59 1.42 1.81 -9.41
CA ALA A 59 1.62 1.49 -8.00
C ALA A 59 2.22 0.09 -7.78
N SER A 60 2.00 -0.84 -8.72
CA SER A 60 2.61 -2.18 -8.69
C SER A 60 4.11 -2.19 -9.00
N LYS A 61 4.69 -1.06 -9.42
CA LYS A 61 6.10 -0.94 -9.84
C LYS A 61 6.85 0.12 -9.05
N ASP A 62 6.15 0.92 -8.27
CA ASP A 62 6.68 2.09 -7.57
C ASP A 62 6.16 2.10 -6.12
N ALA A 63 7.06 1.74 -5.20
CA ALA A 63 6.76 1.63 -3.78
C ALA A 63 6.45 2.99 -3.14
N ASP A 64 7.11 4.06 -3.59
CA ASP A 64 6.86 5.42 -3.13
C ASP A 64 5.46 5.87 -3.57
N TYR A 65 5.09 5.59 -4.82
CA TYR A 65 3.76 5.93 -5.33
C TYR A 65 2.65 5.15 -4.63
N LEU A 66 2.83 3.84 -4.40
CA LEU A 66 1.87 3.06 -3.62
C LEU A 66 1.76 3.59 -2.18
N SER A 67 2.88 3.93 -1.55
CA SER A 67 2.89 4.50 -0.20
C SER A 67 2.17 5.84 -0.12
N PHE A 68 2.29 6.69 -1.15
CA PHE A 68 1.56 7.95 -1.23
C PHE A 68 0.04 7.73 -1.22
N LEU A 69 -0.48 6.87 -2.10
CA LEU A 69 -1.92 6.55 -2.15
C LEU A 69 -2.42 5.91 -0.85
N LEU A 70 -1.58 5.08 -0.23
CA LEU A 70 -1.88 4.47 1.06
C LEU A 70 -1.99 5.51 2.18
N GLU A 71 -1.13 6.53 2.21
CA GLU A 71 -1.24 7.64 3.17
C GLU A 71 -2.52 8.43 2.98
N GLU A 72 -2.94 8.71 1.73
CA GLU A 72 -4.22 9.38 1.47
C GLU A 72 -5.40 8.58 2.06
N ALA A 73 -5.41 7.26 1.87
CA ALA A 73 -6.41 6.38 2.48
C ALA A 73 -6.36 6.42 4.01
N ILE A 74 -5.17 6.36 4.61
CA ILE A 74 -5.00 6.43 6.08
C ILE A 74 -5.53 7.76 6.62
N VAL A 75 -5.19 8.88 5.97
CA VAL A 75 -5.65 10.22 6.36
C VAL A 75 -7.17 10.30 6.27
N HIS A 76 -7.78 9.81 5.20
CA HIS A 76 -9.23 9.78 5.03
C HIS A 76 -9.91 9.02 6.18
N TYR A 77 -9.49 7.79 6.48
CA TYR A 77 -10.11 7.01 7.54
C TYR A 77 -9.86 7.60 8.94
N LYS A 78 -8.69 8.20 9.19
CA LYS A 78 -8.46 8.97 10.43
C LYS A 78 -9.44 10.14 10.55
N GLN A 79 -9.69 10.88 9.47
CA GLN A 79 -10.63 11.99 9.48
C GLN A 79 -12.07 11.53 9.74
N LEU A 80 -12.51 10.41 9.16
CA LEU A 80 -13.84 9.85 9.43
C LEU A 80 -14.03 9.51 10.92
N ILE A 81 -13.02 8.91 11.55
CA ILE A 81 -13.01 8.59 12.98
C ILE A 81 -13.13 9.87 13.82
N ILE A 82 -12.30 10.88 13.52
CA ILE A 82 -12.31 12.17 14.23
C ILE A 82 -13.67 12.86 14.09
N GLN A 83 -14.30 12.77 12.92
CA GLN A 83 -15.61 13.37 12.65
C GLN A 83 -16.78 12.54 13.20
N SER A 84 -16.53 11.42 13.88
CA SER A 84 -17.56 10.47 14.36
C SER A 84 -18.52 10.01 13.25
N LYS A 85 -18.06 10.02 11.99
CA LYS A 85 -18.77 9.38 10.88
C LYS A 85 -18.41 7.90 10.98
N GLU A 86 -19.24 7.13 11.67
CA GLU A 86 -19.02 5.72 11.98
C GLU A 86 -18.78 4.85 10.73
N PHE A 87 -18.07 3.75 10.98
CA PHE A 87 -17.45 2.78 10.06
C PHE A 87 -18.42 1.93 9.25
#